data_AF-A0A925UXS2-F1
#
_entry.id   AF-A0A925UXS2-F1
#
_cell.length_a   1.000
_cell.length_b   1.000
_cell.length_c   1.000
_cell.angle_alpha   90.00
_cell.angle_beta   90.00
_cell.angle_gamma   90.00
#
_symmetry.space_group_name_H-M   'P 1'
#
loop_
_entity.id
_entity.type
_entity.pdbx_description
1 polymer ?
#
loop_
_entity_poly.entity_id
_entity_poly.type
_entity_poly.pdbx_seq_one_letter_code
_entity_poly.pdbx_strand_id
1 'polypeptide(L)'
;MLFAFSGEEDQAIKDLGKAGFVPRARRLAKLLTEHLICRQQLSSKTGRRDGVAHISLSKVRLAADRPLDPVGIKLSACLIVKNESKNLSRCLESLKGIVDEIVVVDTGSTDDTVAIAESFGAKMGSFEWSHDFSAARNHSLEIATGDWVLWIDADEVLVPESVSAIQRALVRPHFGGFAI
;
A
#
# COMPACT_ATOMS: atom_id res chain seq x y z
N MET A 1 -25.37 22.16 -14.21
CA MET A 1 -24.80 20.86 -14.62
C MET A 1 -25.21 19.85 -13.56
N LEU A 2 -26.24 19.04 -13.83
CA LEU A 2 -26.76 18.02 -12.89
C LEU A 2 -25.81 16.82 -12.92
N PHE A 3 -25.20 16.47 -11.79
CA PHE A 3 -24.63 15.14 -11.60
C PHE A 3 -25.77 14.22 -11.18
N ALA A 4 -26.31 13.46 -12.12
CA ALA A 4 -27.24 12.37 -11.83
C ALA A 4 -26.42 11.15 -11.39
N PHE A 5 -26.54 10.77 -10.12
CA PHE A 5 -25.89 9.58 -9.57
C PHE A 5 -26.88 8.41 -9.66
N SER A 6 -26.52 7.35 -10.40
CA SER A 6 -27.45 6.33 -10.91
C SER A 6 -28.03 5.34 -9.88
N GLY A 7 -27.66 5.43 -8.60
CA GLY A 7 -28.14 4.50 -7.56
C GLY A 7 -27.61 3.07 -7.69
N GLU A 8 -26.79 2.78 -8.69
CA GLU A 8 -26.15 1.47 -8.92
C GLU A 8 -25.04 1.15 -7.91
N GLU A 9 -24.55 2.18 -7.20
CA GLU A 9 -23.46 2.10 -6.21
C GLU A 9 -23.83 1.22 -5.00
N ASP A 10 -25.08 1.29 -4.52
CA ASP A 10 -25.55 0.50 -3.38
C ASP A 10 -25.63 -1.00 -3.69
N GLN A 11 -25.99 -1.33 -4.94
CA GLN A 11 -26.03 -2.71 -5.42
C GLN A 11 -24.60 -3.25 -5.59
N ALA A 12 -23.69 -2.43 -6.13
CA ALA A 12 -22.28 -2.78 -6.25
C ALA A 12 -21.63 -3.10 -4.89
N ILE A 13 -21.91 -2.33 -3.82
CA ILE A 13 -21.39 -2.62 -2.47
C ILE A 13 -21.91 -3.97 -1.95
N LYS A 14 -23.21 -4.27 -2.15
CA LYS A 14 -23.80 -5.54 -1.71
C LYS A 14 -23.22 -6.73 -2.45
N ASP A 15 -22.96 -6.58 -3.75
CA ASP A 15 -22.41 -7.65 -4.57
C ASP A 15 -20.91 -7.85 -4.30
N LEU A 16 -20.16 -6.77 -4.03
CA LEU A 16 -18.78 -6.85 -3.52
C LEU A 16 -18.70 -7.56 -2.16
N GLY A 17 -19.68 -7.35 -1.28
CA GLY A 17 -19.77 -8.06 -0.01
C GLY A 17 -20.02 -9.57 -0.15
N LYS A 18 -20.71 -9.99 -1.22
CA LYS A 18 -20.96 -11.41 -1.54
C LYS A 18 -19.82 -12.09 -2.27
N ALA A 19 -19.02 -11.33 -3.03
CA ALA A 19 -17.94 -11.85 -3.89
C ALA A 19 -16.74 -12.45 -3.15
N GLY A 20 -16.73 -12.41 -1.81
CA GLY A 20 -15.64 -12.98 -1.02
C GLY A 20 -14.39 -12.10 -1.02
N PHE A 21 -13.50 -12.41 -0.08
CA PHE A 21 -12.47 -11.53 0.45
C PHE A 21 -11.29 -11.29 -0.53
N VAL A 22 -11.48 -10.43 -1.52
CA VAL A 22 -10.41 -9.98 -2.42
C VAL A 22 -9.89 -8.60 -1.96
N PRO A 23 -8.57 -8.38 -1.78
CA PRO A 23 -8.02 -7.09 -1.34
C PRO A 23 -8.49 -5.89 -2.17
N ARG A 24 -8.66 -6.08 -3.48
CA ARG A 24 -9.22 -5.05 -4.40
C ARG A 24 -10.68 -4.71 -4.10
N ALA A 25 -11.50 -5.69 -3.70
CA ALA A 25 -12.90 -5.46 -3.34
C ALA A 25 -13.04 -4.62 -2.05
N ARG A 26 -12.12 -4.79 -1.09
CA ARG A 26 -12.04 -3.96 0.12
C ARG A 26 -11.75 -2.49 -0.19
N ARG A 27 -10.80 -2.24 -1.09
CA ARG A 27 -10.43 -0.88 -1.50
C ARG A 27 -11.59 -0.17 -2.21
N LEU A 28 -12.27 -0.87 -3.12
CA LEU A 28 -13.44 -0.34 -3.82
C LEU A 28 -14.61 -0.07 -2.85
N ALA A 29 -14.89 -0.98 -1.92
CA ALA A 29 -15.93 -0.79 -0.91
C ALA A 29 -15.65 0.43 0.00
N LYS A 30 -14.38 0.65 0.38
CA LYS A 30 -13.98 1.83 1.17
C LYS A 30 -14.19 3.13 0.40
N LEU A 31 -13.74 3.19 -0.86
CA LEU A 31 -13.92 4.37 -1.72
C LEU A 31 -15.39 4.69 -1.97
N LEU A 32 -16.23 3.68 -2.22
CA LEU A 32 -17.67 3.85 -2.38
C LEU A 32 -18.34 4.33 -1.08
N THR A 33 -17.88 3.83 0.08
CA THR A 33 -18.38 4.29 1.38
C THR A 33 -18.02 5.76 1.61
N GLU A 34 -16.78 6.16 1.35
CA GLU A 34 -16.34 7.55 1.46
C GLU A 34 -17.08 8.47 0.47
N HIS A 35 -17.32 8.01 -0.76
CA HIS A 35 -18.12 8.72 -1.75
C HIS A 35 -19.54 9.01 -1.25
N LEU A 36 -20.21 8.00 -0.69
CA LEU A 36 -21.58 8.13 -0.15
C LEU A 36 -21.62 9.07 1.07
N ILE A 37 -20.61 9.02 1.96
CA ILE A 37 -20.51 9.93 3.12
C ILE A 37 -20.36 11.38 2.66
N CYS A 38 -19.45 11.65 1.72
CA CYS A 38 -19.24 12.99 1.16
C CYS A 38 -20.53 13.52 0.53
N ARG A 39 -21.26 12.68 -0.21
CA ARG A 39 -22.57 13.06 -0.78
C ARG A 39 -23.60 13.40 0.29
N GLN A 40 -23.72 12.61 1.36
CA GLN A 40 -24.66 12.91 2.45
C GLN A 40 -24.33 14.24 3.14
N GLN A 41 -23.05 14.50 3.40
CA GLN A 41 -22.61 15.77 3.98
C GLN A 41 -22.89 16.95 3.05
N LEU A 42 -22.64 16.81 1.74
CA LEU A 42 -22.97 17.83 0.75
C LEU A 42 -24.48 18.06 0.66
N SER A 43 -25.31 17.02 0.66
CA SER A 43 -26.77 17.13 0.68
C SER A 43 -27.26 17.88 1.93
N SER A 44 -26.72 17.56 3.11
CA SER A 44 -27.08 18.27 4.36
C SER A 44 -26.69 19.75 4.37
N LYS A 45 -25.56 20.11 3.73
CA LYS A 45 -25.07 21.50 3.68
C LYS A 45 -25.72 22.33 2.58
N THR A 46 -26.12 21.70 1.48
CA THR A 46 -26.69 22.39 0.31
C THR A 46 -28.22 22.36 0.26
N GLY A 47 -28.87 21.60 1.13
CA GLY A 47 -30.33 21.43 1.15
C GLY A 47 -30.91 20.70 -0.06
N ARG A 48 -30.06 20.26 -1.00
CA ARG A 48 -30.46 19.45 -2.15
C ARG A 48 -30.64 18.01 -1.70
N ARG A 49 -31.86 17.49 -1.82
CA ARG A 49 -32.15 16.07 -1.63
C ARG A 49 -31.70 15.30 -2.87
N ASP A 50 -30.66 14.50 -2.71
CA ASP A 50 -30.32 13.45 -3.66
C ASP A 50 -31.35 12.33 -3.46
N GLY A 51 -31.98 11.85 -4.54
CA GLY A 51 -33.04 10.84 -4.49
C GLY A 51 -32.61 9.43 -4.05
N VAL A 52 -31.54 9.31 -3.26
CA VAL A 52 -31.02 8.05 -2.73
C VAL A 52 -31.65 7.80 -1.37
N ALA A 53 -32.22 6.60 -1.21
CA ALA A 53 -32.84 6.16 0.03
C ALA A 53 -31.89 6.34 1.21
N HIS A 54 -32.42 6.81 2.35
CA HIS A 54 -31.73 6.93 3.62
C HIS A 54 -30.91 5.66 3.93
N ILE A 55 -29.59 5.69 3.69
CA ILE A 55 -28.70 4.66 4.23
C ILE A 55 -28.70 4.86 5.74
N SER A 56 -29.24 3.87 6.46
CA SER A 56 -29.17 3.83 7.92
C SER A 56 -27.72 3.61 8.33
N LEU A 57 -27.02 4.70 8.61
CA LEU A 57 -25.63 4.71 9.07
C LEU A 57 -25.42 3.98 10.41
N SER A 58 -26.48 3.53 11.09
CA SER A 58 -26.37 2.77 12.35
C SER A 58 -25.60 1.45 12.21
N LYS A 59 -25.38 0.94 10.99
CA LYS A 59 -24.50 -0.21 10.70
C LYS A 59 -23.08 0.16 10.27
N VAL A 60 -22.79 1.43 10.01
CA VAL A 60 -21.45 1.91 9.66
C VAL A 60 -20.81 2.42 10.95
N ARG A 61 -20.00 1.58 11.60
CA ARG A 61 -19.18 2.01 12.73
C ARG A 61 -18.19 3.08 12.26
N LEU A 62 -18.55 4.33 12.50
CA LEU A 62 -17.68 5.49 12.40
C LEU A 62 -16.57 5.34 13.45
N ALA A 63 -15.34 5.08 13.03
CA ALA A 63 -14.17 5.37 13.85
C ALA A 63 -13.95 6.89 13.81
N ALA A 64 -14.75 7.64 14.57
CA ALA A 64 -14.94 9.08 14.39
C ALA A 64 -13.86 9.99 15.03
N ASP A 65 -12.81 9.47 15.68
CA ASP A 65 -11.86 10.31 16.44
C ASP A 65 -10.37 10.05 16.13
N ARG A 66 -10.06 9.46 14.96
CA ARG A 66 -8.66 9.40 14.51
C ARG A 66 -8.41 10.53 13.52
N PRO A 67 -7.31 11.29 13.61
CA PRO A 67 -6.90 12.19 12.53
C PRO A 67 -6.94 11.42 11.22
N LEU A 68 -7.32 12.10 10.12
CA LEU A 68 -7.37 11.51 8.79
C LEU A 68 -5.96 11.01 8.42
N ASP A 69 -5.62 9.78 8.81
CA ASP A 69 -4.47 9.06 8.29
C ASP A 69 -4.67 9.03 6.78
N PRO A 70 -3.70 9.52 5.98
CA PRO A 70 -3.85 9.57 4.53
C PRO A 70 -3.99 8.14 4.05
N VAL A 71 -5.24 7.71 3.85
CA VAL A 71 -5.70 6.38 3.43
C VAL A 71 -4.69 5.29 3.81
N GLY A 72 -4.79 4.68 5.00
CA GLY A 72 -3.85 3.67 5.55
C GLY A 72 -3.41 2.54 4.59
N ILE A 73 -2.56 2.91 3.63
CA ILE A 73 -1.95 2.14 2.56
C ILE A 73 -0.52 2.01 3.00
N LYS A 74 -0.10 0.78 3.27
CA LYS A 74 1.25 0.49 3.70
C LYS A 74 2.16 0.25 2.51
N LEU A 75 3.36 0.81 2.54
CA LEU A 75 4.41 0.58 1.54
C LEU A 75 5.54 -0.25 2.16
N SER A 76 5.82 -1.41 1.57
CA SER A 76 6.97 -2.25 1.91
C SER A 76 8.09 -2.04 0.91
N ALA A 77 9.31 -1.76 1.36
CA ALA A 77 10.50 -1.91 0.53
C ALA A 77 10.94 -3.38 0.54
N CYS A 78 11.25 -3.93 -0.62
CA CYS A 78 11.76 -5.29 -0.78
C CYS A 78 13.09 -5.27 -1.53
N LEU A 79 14.09 -5.92 -0.94
CA LEU A 79 15.44 -6.01 -1.47
C LEU A 79 15.90 -7.47 -1.44
N ILE A 80 16.70 -7.87 -2.43
CA ILE A 80 17.54 -9.06 -2.34
C ILE A 80 18.99 -8.58 -2.21
N VAL A 81 19.78 -9.19 -1.34
CA VAL A 81 21.14 -8.70 -1.04
C VAL A 81 22.16 -9.82 -1.04
N LYS A 82 23.39 -9.47 -1.39
CA LYS A 82 24.58 -10.31 -1.25
C LYS A 82 25.84 -9.45 -1.20
N ASN A 83 26.53 -9.43 -0.06
CA ASN A 83 27.80 -8.73 0.12
C ASN A 83 27.76 -7.22 -0.23
N GLU A 84 26.72 -6.53 0.25
CA GLU A 84 26.47 -5.11 0.00
C GLU A 84 26.70 -4.21 1.22
N SER A 85 27.56 -4.62 2.17
CA SER A 85 27.85 -3.86 3.39
C SER A 85 28.29 -2.41 3.16
N LYS A 86 28.88 -2.11 1.99
CA LYS A 86 29.34 -0.76 1.63
C LYS A 86 28.22 0.18 1.20
N ASN A 87 27.17 -0.33 0.58
CA ASN A 87 26.12 0.47 -0.04
C ASN A 87 24.80 0.41 0.74
N LEU A 88 24.50 -0.74 1.35
CA LEU A 88 23.22 -1.02 1.96
C LEU A 88 22.79 0.04 2.98
N SER A 89 23.70 0.51 3.83
CA SER A 89 23.38 1.57 4.82
C SER A 89 22.85 2.84 4.15
N ARG A 90 23.39 3.24 3.00
CA ARG A 90 22.93 4.43 2.27
C ARG A 90 21.58 4.20 1.60
N CYS A 91 21.37 3.02 1.04
CA CYS A 91 20.07 2.61 0.48
C CYS A 91 18.99 2.65 1.56
N LEU A 92 19.20 1.96 2.69
CA LEU A 92 18.22 1.87 3.78
C LEU A 92 17.97 3.22 4.46
N GLU A 93 18.98 4.08 4.59
CA GLU A 93 18.79 5.45 5.10
C GLU A 93 17.87 6.26 4.19
N SER A 94 18.00 6.10 2.86
CA SER A 94 17.15 6.81 1.91
C SER A 94 15.68 6.41 1.95
N LEU A 95 15.37 5.23 2.50
CA LEU A 95 14.01 4.71 2.64
C LEU A 95 13.32 5.14 3.94
N LYS A 96 14.08 5.63 4.92
CA LYS A 96 13.55 6.03 6.23
C LYS A 96 12.49 7.12 6.09
N GLY A 97 11.35 6.90 6.74
CA GLY A 97 10.23 7.85 6.73
C GLY A 97 9.41 7.85 5.43
N ILE A 98 9.74 6.98 4.47
CA ILE A 98 9.00 6.84 3.20
C ILE A 98 8.24 5.52 3.18
N VAL A 99 8.86 4.45 3.67
CA VAL A 99 8.28 3.10 3.72
C VAL A 99 7.90 2.75 5.15
N ASP A 100 6.85 1.94 5.29
CA ASP A 100 6.36 1.45 6.58
C ASP A 100 7.10 0.18 7.03
N GLU A 101 7.67 -0.55 6.07
CA GLU A 101 8.30 -1.84 6.27
C GLU A 101 9.49 -1.99 5.31
N ILE A 102 10.55 -2.63 5.79
CA ILE A 102 11.71 -3.02 4.99
C ILE A 102 11.85 -4.54 5.09
N VAL A 103 11.91 -5.21 3.95
CA VAL A 103 12.16 -6.65 3.81
C VAL A 103 13.45 -6.84 3.04
N VAL A 104 14.38 -7.59 3.63
CA VAL A 104 15.68 -7.90 3.04
C VAL A 104 15.83 -9.41 2.97
N VAL A 105 15.98 -9.95 1.77
CA VAL A 105 16.31 -11.36 1.56
C VAL A 105 17.80 -11.50 1.27
N ASP A 106 18.53 -12.12 2.18
CA ASP A 106 19.95 -12.41 1.97
C ASP A 106 20.13 -13.71 1.15
N THR A 107 21.00 -13.64 0.15
CA THR A 107 21.31 -14.77 -0.76
C THR A 107 22.68 -15.41 -0.50
N GLY A 108 23.16 -15.30 0.75
CA GLY A 108 24.44 -15.84 1.19
C GLY A 108 25.53 -14.78 1.26
N SER A 109 25.28 -13.70 2.00
CA SER A 109 26.34 -12.74 2.36
C SER A 109 27.33 -13.36 3.33
N THR A 110 28.60 -12.96 3.19
CA THR A 110 29.72 -13.36 4.05
C THR A 110 30.36 -12.18 4.76
N ASP A 111 29.85 -10.98 4.54
CA ASP A 111 30.26 -9.72 5.17
C ASP A 111 29.19 -9.21 6.15
N ASP A 112 29.31 -7.97 6.61
CA ASP A 112 28.43 -7.35 7.59
C ASP A 112 27.04 -6.95 7.03
N THR A 113 26.69 -7.34 5.80
CA THR A 113 25.42 -6.95 5.14
C THR A 113 24.20 -7.29 5.99
N VAL A 114 24.15 -8.50 6.56
CA VAL A 114 23.03 -8.95 7.39
C VAL A 114 22.91 -8.11 8.65
N ALA A 115 24.03 -7.88 9.36
CA ALA A 115 24.05 -7.09 10.59
C ALA A 115 23.60 -5.63 10.32
N ILE A 116 24.01 -5.06 9.18
CA ILE A 116 23.55 -3.74 8.75
C ILE A 116 22.04 -3.75 8.54
N ALA A 117 21.48 -4.69 7.76
CA ALA A 117 20.05 -4.77 7.52
C ALA A 117 19.24 -4.87 8.84
N GLU A 118 19.66 -5.74 9.76
CA GLU A 118 19.03 -5.92 11.06
C GLU A 118 19.07 -4.64 11.91
N SER A 119 20.18 -3.88 11.87
CA SER A 119 20.30 -2.62 12.61
C SER A 119 19.31 -1.54 12.17
N PHE A 120 18.78 -1.63 10.95
CA PHE A 120 17.72 -0.75 10.43
C PHE A 120 16.31 -1.28 10.74
N GLY A 121 16.18 -2.39 11.47
CA GLY A 121 14.90 -3.03 11.78
C GLY A 121 14.27 -3.72 10.58
N ALA A 122 15.06 -4.12 9.58
CA ALA A 122 14.56 -4.87 8.44
C ALA A 122 14.07 -6.25 8.86
N LYS A 123 13.00 -6.72 8.20
CA LYS A 123 12.60 -8.13 8.26
C LYS A 123 13.53 -8.95 7.38
N MET A 124 14.27 -9.85 8.00
CA MET A 124 15.22 -10.70 7.31
C MET A 124 14.55 -11.96 6.76
N GLY A 125 14.80 -12.24 5.49
CA GLY A 125 14.64 -13.56 4.88
C GLY A 125 16.01 -14.11 4.47
N SER A 126 16.13 -15.43 4.42
CA SER A 126 17.32 -16.10 3.89
C SER A 126 16.89 -16.98 2.74
N PHE A 127 17.60 -16.90 1.61
CA PHE A 127 17.30 -17.67 0.42
C PHE A 127 18.59 -18.25 -0.15
N GLU A 128 18.65 -19.58 -0.30
CA GLU A 128 19.81 -20.21 -0.91
C GLU A 128 19.89 -19.83 -2.39
N TRP A 129 21.03 -19.25 -2.81
CA TRP A 129 21.17 -18.75 -4.17
C TRP A 129 21.04 -19.87 -5.21
N SER A 130 19.97 -19.79 -6.02
CA SER A 130 19.61 -20.79 -7.03
C SER A 130 19.81 -20.33 -8.47
N HIS A 131 20.62 -19.28 -8.71
CA HIS A 131 20.78 -18.61 -10.01
C HIS A 131 19.49 -17.99 -10.59
N ASP A 132 18.50 -17.72 -9.73
CA ASP A 132 17.23 -17.12 -10.12
C ASP A 132 16.90 -15.92 -9.22
N PHE A 133 17.09 -14.72 -9.77
CA PHE A 133 16.72 -13.46 -9.11
C PHE A 133 15.22 -13.35 -8.85
N SER A 134 14.40 -13.93 -9.73
CA SER A 134 12.95 -13.91 -9.56
C SER A 134 12.52 -14.75 -8.37
N ALA A 135 13.15 -15.91 -8.15
CA ALA A 135 12.87 -16.75 -6.99
C ALA A 135 13.20 -16.03 -5.67
N ALA A 136 14.38 -15.43 -5.58
CA ALA A 136 14.79 -14.65 -4.39
C ALA A 136 13.87 -13.43 -4.17
N ARG A 137 13.51 -12.71 -5.24
CA ARG A 137 12.54 -11.61 -5.16
C ARG A 137 11.18 -12.10 -4.70
N ASN A 138 10.67 -13.18 -5.26
CA ASN A 138 9.33 -13.66 -4.93
C ASN A 138 9.27 -14.09 -3.45
N HIS A 139 10.37 -14.62 -2.92
CA HIS A 139 10.49 -14.87 -1.49
C HIS A 139 10.41 -13.59 -0.63
N SER A 140 11.00 -12.47 -1.08
CA SER A 140 10.85 -11.20 -0.35
C SER A 140 9.40 -10.67 -0.39
N LEU A 141 8.68 -10.91 -1.50
CA LEU A 141 7.26 -10.56 -1.63
C LEU A 141 6.37 -11.39 -0.69
N GLU A 142 6.71 -12.64 -0.40
CA GLU A 142 5.98 -13.48 0.56
C GLU A 142 6.08 -12.97 2.00
N ILE A 143 7.20 -12.33 2.35
CA ILE A 143 7.45 -11.78 3.68
C ILE A 143 6.79 -10.40 3.84
N ALA A 144 6.64 -9.65 2.73
CA ALA A 144 6.07 -8.31 2.73
C ALA A 144 4.60 -8.30 3.15
N THR A 145 4.24 -7.31 3.97
CA THR A 145 2.88 -7.16 4.51
C THR A 145 2.18 -5.87 4.06
N GLY A 146 2.85 -5.05 3.26
CA GLY A 146 2.34 -3.80 2.71
C GLY A 146 1.30 -4.00 1.61
N ASP A 147 0.48 -2.97 1.39
CA ASP A 147 -0.46 -2.91 0.27
C ASP A 147 0.25 -2.71 -1.08
N TRP A 148 1.44 -2.11 -1.03
CA TRP A 148 2.33 -1.90 -2.16
C TRP A 148 3.74 -2.34 -1.81
N VAL A 149 4.47 -2.76 -2.84
CA VAL A 149 5.89 -3.07 -2.75
C VAL A 149 6.68 -2.09 -3.60
N LEU A 150 7.68 -1.46 -3.00
CA LEU A 150 8.79 -0.81 -3.68
C LEU A 150 9.93 -1.80 -3.78
N TRP A 151 10.24 -2.24 -5.00
CA TRP A 151 11.46 -2.99 -5.27
C TRP A 151 12.59 -1.96 -5.43
N ILE A 152 13.66 -2.08 -4.64
CA ILE A 152 14.88 -1.24 -4.80
C ILE A 152 16.17 -2.04 -4.57
N ASP A 153 17.21 -1.80 -5.38
CA ASP A 153 18.49 -2.52 -5.25
C ASP A 153 19.31 -1.97 -4.08
N ALA A 154 20.16 -2.80 -3.48
CA ALA A 154 20.94 -2.40 -2.31
C ALA A 154 22.03 -1.36 -2.61
N ASP A 155 22.38 -1.17 -3.88
CA ASP A 155 23.28 -0.13 -4.38
C ASP A 155 22.53 1.12 -4.91
N GLU A 156 21.19 1.11 -4.89
CA GLU A 156 20.37 2.25 -5.26
C GLU A 156 20.04 3.15 -4.07
N VAL A 157 19.77 4.42 -4.35
CA VAL A 157 19.40 5.43 -3.35
C VAL A 157 18.20 6.19 -3.85
N LEU A 158 17.16 6.25 -3.03
CA LEU A 158 15.98 7.03 -3.36
C LEU A 158 16.27 8.53 -3.18
N VAL A 159 16.24 9.27 -4.29
CA VAL A 159 16.45 10.73 -4.25
C VAL A 159 15.22 11.45 -3.67
N PRO A 160 15.40 12.52 -2.87
CA PRO A 160 14.29 13.22 -2.21
C PRO A 160 13.17 13.69 -3.16
N GLU A 161 13.51 14.04 -4.40
CA GLU A 161 12.56 14.51 -5.41
C GLU A 161 11.56 13.41 -5.83
N SER A 162 12.00 12.13 -5.80
CA SER A 162 11.21 10.97 -6.19
C SER A 162 10.14 10.60 -5.17
N VAL A 163 10.31 10.99 -3.90
CA VAL A 163 9.35 10.69 -2.81
C VAL A 163 7.96 11.18 -3.15
N SER A 164 7.87 12.40 -3.68
CA SER A 164 6.59 12.99 -4.07
C SER A 164 5.91 12.20 -5.21
N ALA A 165 6.68 11.60 -6.11
CA ALA A 165 6.17 10.78 -7.19
C ALA A 165 5.64 9.44 -6.67
N ILE A 166 6.36 8.81 -5.75
CA ILE A 166 5.94 7.56 -5.08
C ILE A 166 4.63 7.79 -4.33
N GLN A 167 4.54 8.82 -3.49
CA GLN A 167 3.32 9.14 -2.74
C GLN A 167 2.11 9.38 -3.67
N ARG A 168 2.32 10.07 -4.79
CA ARG A 168 1.27 10.26 -5.82
C ARG A 168 0.89 8.95 -6.51
N ALA A 169 1.82 8.01 -6.68
CA ALA A 169 1.55 6.71 -7.28
C ALA A 169 0.69 5.83 -6.35
N LEU A 170 0.96 5.83 -5.04
CA LEU A 170 0.25 5.01 -4.05
C LEU A 170 -1.27 5.26 -4.01
N VAL A 171 -1.68 6.50 -4.27
CA VAL A 171 -3.09 6.94 -4.24
C VAL A 171 -3.80 6.78 -5.59
N ARG A 172 -3.08 6.44 -6.68
CA ARG A 172 -3.67 6.28 -8.01
C ARG A 172 -4.15 4.83 -8.22
N PRO A 173 -5.45 4.60 -8.50
CA PRO A 173 -6.00 3.25 -8.69
C PRO A 173 -5.49 2.53 -9.95
N HIS A 174 -4.82 3.24 -10.85
CA HIS A 174 -4.32 2.72 -12.14
C HIS A 174 -2.80 2.55 -12.21
N PHE A 175 -2.06 2.83 -11.12
CA PHE A 175 -0.65 2.44 -11.09
C PHE A 175 -0.59 0.92 -10.94
N GLY A 176 -0.12 0.22 -11.96
CA GLY A 176 0.17 -1.21 -11.88
C GLY A 176 1.60 -1.37 -11.38
N GLY A 177 1.78 -1.85 -10.16
CA GLY A 177 3.01 -2.57 -9.82
C GLY A 177 3.05 -3.88 -10.60
N PHE A 178 4.24 -4.36 -10.92
CA PHE A 178 4.40 -5.60 -11.66
C PHE A 178 4.07 -6.80 -10.76
N ALA A 179 3.07 -7.61 -11.15
CA ALA A 179 3.01 -9.01 -10.75
C ALA A 179 3.71 -9.80 -11.85
N ILE A 180 4.76 -10.53 -11.50
CA ILE A 180 5.49 -11.43 -12.40
C ILE A 180 5.05 -12.85 -12.08
#